data_AF-A0AAU0QCR3-F1
#
_entry.id   AF-A0AAU0QCR3-F1
#
_cell.length_a   1.000
_cell.length_b   1.000
_cell.length_c   1.000
_cell.angle_alpha   90.00
_cell.angle_beta   90.00
_cell.angle_gamma   90.00
#
_symmetry.space_group_name_H-M   'P 1'
#
loop_
_entity.id
_entity.type
_entity.pdbx_description
1 polymer ?
#
loop_
_entity_poly.entity_id
_entity_poly.type
_entity_poly.pdbx_seq_one_letter_code
_entity_poly.pdbx_strand_id
1 'polypeptide(L)'
;MTHPEHDTPIAPVSEQSVVDILEAENLDYRLQQDPAPMVRTGFTNAAVSFAIEGDYLLCDSMWRGQVDAQRAATALAAVNEWNLTQLAPTLRFFESAPGTLAFSACRRLHIAHGLSRNQTGAFVMSTLDSIVACFQWLEAQFPEAITWDQPHENHGTNSTEGTGHSNEDIEEEK
;
A
#
# COMPACT_ATOMS: atom_id res chain seq x y z
N MET A 1 12.64 19.59 -21.24
CA MET A 1 11.98 20.66 -20.47
C MET A 1 10.54 20.69 -20.91
N THR A 2 9.67 19.93 -20.26
CA THR A 2 8.23 19.94 -20.51
C THR A 2 7.62 21.13 -19.78
N HIS A 3 6.69 21.81 -20.44
CA HIS A 3 5.99 22.97 -19.89
C HIS A 3 5.41 22.65 -18.50
N PRO A 4 5.46 23.58 -17.52
CA PRO A 4 4.62 23.44 -16.35
C PRO A 4 3.18 23.36 -16.85
N GLU A 5 2.50 22.27 -16.56
CA GLU A 5 1.08 22.15 -16.88
C GLU A 5 0.39 23.36 -16.25
N HIS A 6 -0.22 24.21 -17.09
CA HIS A 6 -0.88 25.41 -16.61
C HIS A 6 -1.94 24.99 -15.59
N ASP A 7 -1.94 25.64 -14.42
CA ASP A 7 -2.93 25.41 -13.38
C ASP A 7 -4.33 25.49 -13.99
N THR A 8 -5.09 24.39 -13.91
CA THR A 8 -6.43 24.37 -14.49
C THR A 8 -7.35 25.27 -13.67
N PRO A 9 -8.42 25.82 -14.25
CA PRO A 9 -9.47 26.46 -13.47
C PRO A 9 -9.97 25.54 -12.35
N ILE A 10 -10.41 26.14 -11.24
CA ILE A 10 -11.03 25.42 -10.14
C ILE A 10 -12.30 24.71 -10.66
N ALA A 11 -12.40 23.41 -10.42
CA ALA A 11 -13.53 22.58 -10.86
C ALA A 11 -13.95 21.60 -9.76
N PRO A 12 -15.20 21.09 -9.79
CA PRO A 12 -15.63 20.01 -8.91
C PRO A 12 -14.70 18.80 -9.02
N VAL A 13 -14.34 18.23 -7.88
CA VAL A 13 -13.49 17.03 -7.81
C VAL A 13 -14.37 15.79 -7.99
N SER A 14 -13.90 14.84 -8.78
CA SER A 14 -14.49 13.51 -8.94
C SER A 14 -13.42 12.42 -8.78
N GLU A 15 -13.83 11.15 -8.75
CA GLU A 15 -12.91 10.01 -8.80
C GLU A 15 -12.02 10.07 -10.05
N GLN A 16 -12.58 10.57 -11.16
CA GLN A 16 -11.81 10.77 -12.39
C GLN A 16 -10.68 11.79 -12.20
N SER A 17 -10.88 12.82 -11.37
CA SER A 17 -9.81 13.76 -11.04
C SER A 17 -8.63 13.07 -10.37
N VAL A 18 -8.85 12.02 -9.59
CA VAL A 18 -7.77 11.22 -8.98
C VAL A 18 -7.13 10.31 -10.02
N VAL A 19 -7.94 9.65 -10.86
CA VAL A 19 -7.45 8.82 -11.98
C VAL A 19 -6.50 9.60 -12.88
N ASP A 20 -6.88 10.82 -13.28
CA ASP A 20 -6.07 11.68 -14.16
C ASP A 20 -4.70 12.04 -13.54
N ILE A 21 -4.61 12.13 -12.20
CA ILE A 21 -3.34 12.32 -11.50
C ILE A 21 -2.52 11.03 -11.52
N LEU A 22 -3.13 9.88 -11.18
CA LEU A 22 -2.43 8.59 -11.15
C LEU A 22 -1.90 8.21 -12.54
N GLU A 23 -2.67 8.45 -13.59
CA GLU A 23 -2.24 8.22 -14.98
C GLU A 23 -1.06 9.11 -15.38
N ALA A 24 -1.10 10.40 -15.03
CA ALA A 24 -0.02 11.33 -15.32
C ALA A 24 1.30 10.93 -14.63
N GLU A 25 1.20 10.29 -13.47
CA GLU A 25 2.34 9.81 -12.67
C GLU A 25 2.71 8.34 -12.97
N ASN A 26 2.07 7.70 -13.95
CA ASN A 26 2.26 6.29 -14.33
C ASN A 26 2.06 5.30 -13.17
N LEU A 27 1.05 5.55 -12.34
CA LEU A 27 0.68 4.68 -11.22
C LEU A 27 -0.47 3.75 -11.60
N ASP A 28 -0.34 2.47 -11.23
CA ASP A 28 -1.39 1.49 -11.40
C ASP A 28 -2.62 1.83 -10.54
N TYR A 29 -3.80 1.72 -11.14
CA TYR A 29 -5.06 1.96 -10.45
C TYR A 29 -6.17 1.02 -10.94
N ARG A 30 -7.23 0.94 -10.14
CA ARG A 30 -8.51 0.34 -10.54
C ARG A 30 -9.64 1.25 -10.11
N LEU A 31 -10.45 1.68 -11.07
CA LEU A 31 -11.68 2.42 -10.81
C LEU A 31 -12.82 1.41 -10.61
N GLN A 32 -13.41 1.41 -9.41
CA GLN A 32 -14.59 0.61 -9.07
C GLN A 32 -15.80 1.56 -9.05
N GLN A 33 -16.89 1.17 -9.72
CA GLN A 33 -18.11 1.99 -9.82
C GLN A 33 -19.19 1.59 -8.79
N ASP A 34 -19.31 0.30 -8.48
CA ASP A 34 -20.36 -0.24 -7.62
C ASP A 34 -19.80 -0.85 -6.32
N PRO A 35 -20.49 -0.75 -5.16
CA PRO A 35 -21.77 -0.05 -4.94
C PRO A 35 -21.62 1.48 -4.81
N ALA A 36 -20.39 1.98 -4.69
CA ALA A 36 -20.07 3.40 -4.73
C ALA A 36 -18.73 3.60 -5.45
N PRO A 37 -18.55 4.70 -6.19
CA PRO A 37 -17.30 4.99 -6.88
C PRO A 37 -16.10 5.07 -5.93
N MET A 38 -15.01 4.39 -6.27
CA MET A 38 -13.72 4.51 -5.59
C MET A 38 -12.56 4.19 -6.52
N VAL A 39 -11.44 4.86 -6.31
CA VAL A 39 -10.17 4.59 -6.99
C VAL A 39 -9.27 3.80 -6.05
N ARG A 40 -8.87 2.59 -6.44
CA ARG A 40 -7.94 1.75 -5.69
C ARG A 40 -6.56 1.80 -6.34
N THR A 41 -5.53 1.94 -5.52
CA THR A 41 -4.12 1.80 -5.90
C THR A 41 -3.37 1.09 -4.76
N GLY A 42 -2.07 0.90 -4.88
CA GLY A 42 -1.30 0.29 -3.81
C GLY A 42 0.18 0.20 -4.10
N PHE A 43 0.92 -0.04 -3.03
CA PHE A 43 2.36 -0.28 -3.03
C PHE A 43 2.63 -1.68 -2.49
N THR A 44 3.89 -2.09 -2.29
CA THR A 44 4.22 -3.42 -1.73
C THR A 44 3.65 -3.63 -0.32
N ASN A 45 3.65 -2.61 0.52
CA ASN A 45 3.20 -2.69 1.93
C ASN A 45 1.85 -2.02 2.21
N ALA A 46 1.28 -1.32 1.23
CA ALA A 46 0.04 -0.56 1.37
C ALA A 46 -1.02 -0.96 0.34
N ALA A 47 -2.27 -1.08 0.78
CA ALA A 47 -3.44 -0.96 -0.09
C ALA A 47 -4.07 0.42 0.13
N VAL A 48 -4.38 1.17 -0.93
CA VAL A 48 -4.86 2.55 -0.85
C VAL A 48 -6.16 2.69 -1.65
N SER A 49 -7.09 3.48 -1.12
CA SER A 49 -8.33 3.85 -1.81
C SER A 49 -8.64 5.33 -1.65
N PHE A 50 -9.07 5.95 -2.74
CA PHE A 50 -9.66 7.27 -2.75
C PHE A 50 -11.16 7.17 -3.04
N ALA A 51 -11.96 7.94 -2.31
CA ALA A 51 -13.41 8.02 -2.50
C ALA A 51 -13.91 9.42 -2.13
N ILE A 52 -15.02 9.83 -2.71
CA ILE A 52 -15.71 11.06 -2.32
C ILE A 52 -16.83 10.73 -1.33
N GLU A 53 -16.79 11.39 -0.18
CA GLU A 53 -17.79 11.27 0.88
C GLU A 53 -18.31 12.65 1.27
N GLY A 54 -19.48 13.02 0.72
CA GLY A 54 -20.01 14.37 0.85
C GLY A 54 -19.04 15.40 0.25
N ASP A 55 -18.67 16.40 1.04
CA ASP A 55 -17.75 17.46 0.63
C ASP A 55 -16.26 17.12 0.85
N TYR A 56 -15.90 15.84 0.94
CA TYR A 56 -14.52 15.41 1.20
C TYR A 56 -14.02 14.40 0.17
N LEU A 57 -12.81 14.64 -0.32
CA LEU A 57 -11.98 13.60 -0.91
C LEU A 57 -11.28 12.85 0.23
N LEU A 58 -11.65 11.59 0.41
CA LEU A 58 -11.08 10.68 1.38
C LEU A 58 -9.94 9.88 0.74
N CYS A 59 -8.83 9.76 1.43
CA CYS A 59 -7.87 8.69 1.22
C CYS A 59 -7.88 7.80 2.45
N ASP A 60 -8.16 6.51 2.25
CA ASP A 60 -7.99 5.47 3.27
C ASP A 60 -6.94 4.48 2.78
N SER A 61 -6.21 3.89 3.71
CA SER A 61 -5.20 2.90 3.40
C SER A 61 -5.09 1.87 4.50
N MET A 62 -4.66 0.68 4.10
CA MET A 62 -4.40 -0.45 4.98
C MET A 62 -2.96 -0.87 4.84
N TRP A 63 -2.26 -0.95 5.97
CA TRP A 63 -0.97 -1.61 6.04
C TRP A 63 -1.17 -3.13 5.95
N ARG A 64 -0.31 -3.82 5.20
CA ARG A 64 -0.43 -5.28 5.04
C ARG A 64 0.00 -6.07 6.28
N GLY A 65 0.72 -5.44 7.21
CA GLY A 65 1.15 -6.05 8.46
C GLY A 65 -0.01 -6.51 9.33
N GLN A 66 0.16 -7.66 9.97
CA GLN A 66 -0.78 -8.19 10.95
C GLN A 66 -0.08 -8.28 12.30
N VAL A 67 -0.63 -7.61 13.32
CA VAL A 67 -0.05 -7.55 14.66
C VAL A 67 -0.93 -8.33 15.64
N ASP A 68 -0.33 -9.12 16.51
CA ASP A 68 -1.07 -9.86 17.54
C ASP A 68 -1.79 -8.90 18.51
N ALA A 69 -3.05 -9.17 18.84
CA ALA A 69 -3.86 -8.35 19.75
C ALA A 69 -3.27 -8.20 21.15
N GLN A 70 -2.41 -9.12 21.60
CA GLN A 70 -1.64 -8.97 22.86
C GLN A 70 -0.70 -7.76 22.83
N ARG A 71 -0.39 -7.22 21.65
CA ARG A 71 0.44 -6.01 21.47
C ARG A 71 -0.38 -4.72 21.38
N ALA A 72 -1.67 -4.74 21.73
CA ALA A 72 -2.53 -3.55 21.66
C ALA A 72 -1.97 -2.31 22.38
N ALA A 73 -1.29 -2.48 23.52
CA ALA A 73 -0.65 -1.36 24.22
C ALA A 73 0.50 -0.74 23.40
N THR A 74 1.32 -1.57 22.75
CA THR A 74 2.39 -1.12 21.86
C THR A 74 1.83 -0.49 20.58
N ALA A 75 0.76 -1.07 20.01
CA ALA A 75 0.04 -0.51 18.87
C ALA A 75 -0.49 0.90 19.19
N LEU A 76 -1.13 1.07 20.35
CA LEU A 76 -1.62 2.37 20.80
C LEU A 76 -0.48 3.39 20.99
N ALA A 77 0.64 2.98 21.58
CA ALA A 77 1.80 3.84 21.73
C ALA A 77 2.34 4.31 20.36
N ALA A 78 2.49 3.39 19.40
CA ALA A 78 2.94 3.71 18.05
C ALA A 78 1.97 4.66 17.33
N VAL A 79 0.66 4.40 17.40
CA VAL A 79 -0.36 5.30 16.82
C VAL A 79 -0.29 6.71 17.42
N ASN A 80 -0.14 6.80 18.74
CA ASN A 80 -0.02 8.09 19.42
C ASN A 80 1.25 8.82 19.01
N GLU A 81 2.39 8.14 18.94
CA GLU A 81 3.67 8.74 18.53
C GLU A 81 3.58 9.31 17.11
N TRP A 82 3.05 8.54 16.16
CA TRP A 82 2.87 9.02 14.80
C TRP A 82 1.96 10.26 14.77
N ASN A 83 0.77 10.18 15.37
CA ASN A 83 -0.21 11.27 15.33
C ASN A 83 0.21 12.52 16.11
N LEU A 84 1.15 12.41 17.05
CA LEU A 84 1.71 13.57 17.77
C LEU A 84 2.84 14.24 17.00
N THR A 85 3.57 13.49 16.16
CA THR A 85 4.79 13.98 15.50
C THR A 85 4.60 14.31 14.02
N GLN A 86 3.58 13.72 13.38
CA GLN A 86 3.27 13.90 11.97
C GLN A 86 1.92 14.58 11.78
N LEU A 87 1.84 15.50 10.81
CA LEU A 87 0.59 16.15 10.47
C LEU A 87 -0.36 15.22 9.70
N ALA A 88 0.19 14.33 8.87
CA ALA A 88 -0.55 13.40 8.05
C ALA A 88 0.29 12.15 7.72
N PRO A 89 -0.34 11.01 7.41
CA PRO A 89 -1.77 10.74 7.62
C PRO A 89 -2.11 10.59 9.11
N THR A 90 -3.41 10.60 9.43
CA THR A 90 -3.87 10.12 10.75
C THR A 90 -3.79 8.60 10.75
N LEU A 91 -3.00 8.05 11.66
CA LEU A 91 -2.86 6.62 11.86
C LEU A 91 -3.90 6.13 12.89
N ARG A 92 -4.45 4.95 12.66
CA ARG A 92 -5.35 4.24 13.58
C ARG A 92 -5.09 2.75 13.50
N PHE A 93 -5.55 2.02 14.51
CA PHE A 93 -5.57 0.56 14.49
C PHE A 93 -6.91 0.04 15.03
N PHE A 94 -7.26 -1.17 14.63
CA PHE A 94 -8.46 -1.86 15.07
C PHE A 94 -8.25 -3.37 14.96
N GLU A 95 -9.09 -4.15 15.65
CA GLU A 95 -9.11 -5.59 15.50
C GLU A 95 -9.81 -5.96 14.18
N SER A 96 -9.08 -6.54 13.24
CA SER A 96 -9.58 -6.92 11.90
C SER A 96 -10.17 -8.32 11.88
N ALA A 97 -9.66 -9.20 12.75
CA ALA A 97 -10.12 -10.55 13.01
C ALA A 97 -9.77 -10.91 14.46
N PRO A 98 -10.40 -11.92 15.07
CA PRO A 98 -10.10 -12.31 16.44
C PRO A 98 -8.60 -12.51 16.68
N GLY A 99 -8.03 -11.74 17.60
CA GLY A 99 -6.61 -11.80 17.95
C GLY A 99 -5.66 -11.07 17.00
N THR A 100 -6.18 -10.36 15.98
CA THR A 100 -5.35 -9.70 14.96
C THR A 100 -5.70 -8.21 14.84
N LEU A 101 -4.69 -7.37 15.02
CA LEU A 101 -4.76 -5.93 14.80
C LEU A 101 -4.30 -5.58 13.38
N ALA A 102 -5.05 -4.69 12.75
CA ALA A 102 -4.68 -4.06 11.49
C ALA A 102 -4.52 -2.55 11.68
N PHE A 103 -3.65 -1.96 10.87
CA PHE A 103 -3.38 -0.52 10.88
C PHE A 103 -3.92 0.14 9.62
N SER A 104 -4.58 1.28 9.81
CA SER A 104 -5.11 2.09 8.73
C SER A 104 -4.60 3.51 8.88
N ALA A 105 -4.21 4.11 7.76
CA ALA A 105 -3.80 5.51 7.70
C ALA A 105 -4.73 6.27 6.76
N CYS A 106 -5.30 7.37 7.24
CA CYS A 106 -6.27 8.16 6.47
C CYS A 106 -5.93 9.64 6.40
N ARG A 107 -6.36 10.28 5.31
CA ARG A 107 -6.27 11.73 5.12
C ARG A 107 -7.51 12.20 4.36
N ARG A 108 -7.97 13.41 4.69
CA ARG A 108 -9.16 14.02 4.06
C ARG A 108 -8.82 15.40 3.56
N LEU A 109 -9.42 15.78 2.44
CA LEU A 109 -9.41 17.15 1.92
C LEU A 109 -10.83 17.60 1.66
N HIS A 110 -11.17 18.80 2.11
CA HIS A 110 -12.47 19.41 1.84
C HIS A 110 -12.52 19.95 0.41
N ILE A 111 -13.54 19.55 -0.36
CA ILE A 111 -13.65 19.79 -1.81
C ILE A 111 -14.92 20.54 -2.22
N ALA A 112 -15.71 21.07 -1.27
CA ALA A 112 -17.00 21.73 -1.57
C ALA A 112 -16.92 22.88 -2.60
N HIS A 113 -15.76 23.54 -2.70
CA HIS A 113 -15.53 24.66 -3.62
C HIS A 113 -14.74 24.27 -4.87
N GLY A 114 -14.53 22.97 -5.08
CA GLY A 114 -13.67 22.46 -6.13
C GLY A 114 -12.19 22.65 -5.81
N LEU A 115 -11.35 22.09 -6.68
CA LEU A 115 -9.90 22.22 -6.66
C LEU A 115 -9.38 22.46 -8.07
N SER A 116 -8.21 23.10 -8.20
CA SER A 116 -7.45 23.01 -9.44
C SER A 116 -6.79 21.64 -9.58
N ARG A 117 -6.36 21.27 -10.79
CA ARG A 117 -5.61 20.04 -11.04
C ARG A 117 -4.35 19.97 -10.17
N ASN A 118 -3.64 21.08 -10.00
CA ASN A 118 -2.43 21.13 -9.17
C ASN A 118 -2.73 20.90 -7.69
N GLN A 119 -3.85 21.41 -7.17
CA GLN A 119 -4.27 21.16 -5.79
C GLN A 119 -4.65 19.69 -5.57
N THR A 120 -5.40 19.09 -6.51
CA THR A 120 -5.72 17.67 -6.49
C THR A 120 -4.46 16.81 -6.57
N GLY A 121 -3.55 17.12 -7.50
CA GLY A 121 -2.27 16.43 -7.65
C GLY A 121 -1.40 16.54 -6.41
N ALA A 122 -1.25 17.75 -5.86
CA ALA A 122 -0.50 17.97 -4.63
C ALA A 122 -1.09 17.17 -3.46
N PHE A 123 -2.42 17.11 -3.33
CA PHE A 123 -3.07 16.29 -2.31
C PHE A 123 -2.81 14.80 -2.53
N VAL A 124 -3.08 14.26 -3.72
CA VAL A 124 -2.94 12.84 -4.04
C VAL A 124 -1.49 12.39 -3.79
N MET A 125 -0.53 13.06 -4.41
CA MET A 125 0.88 12.63 -4.34
C MET A 125 1.46 12.78 -2.94
N SER A 126 1.24 13.92 -2.27
CA SER A 126 1.74 14.07 -0.89
C SER A 126 1.06 13.10 0.09
N THR A 127 -0.17 12.65 -0.18
CA THR A 127 -0.85 11.64 0.63
C THR A 127 -0.23 10.27 0.44
N LEU A 128 0.02 9.87 -0.81
CA LEU A 128 0.68 8.60 -1.11
C LEU A 128 2.08 8.54 -0.48
N ASP A 129 2.89 9.60 -0.63
CA ASP A 129 4.22 9.68 -0.02
C ASP A 129 4.15 9.54 1.51
N SER A 130 3.21 10.25 2.14
CA SER A 130 3.06 10.22 3.61
C SER A 130 2.57 8.86 4.10
N ILE A 131 1.70 8.16 3.34
CA ILE A 131 1.25 6.79 3.67
C ILE A 131 2.42 5.81 3.58
N VAL A 132 3.22 5.88 2.51
CA VAL A 132 4.40 5.02 2.34
C VAL A 132 5.37 5.23 3.50
N ALA A 133 5.67 6.48 3.86
CA ALA A 133 6.52 6.81 4.99
C ALA A 133 5.95 6.29 6.33
N CYS A 134 4.63 6.42 6.53
CA CYS A 134 3.95 5.91 7.72
C CYS A 134 4.10 4.39 7.86
N PHE A 135 3.89 3.65 6.78
CA PHE A 135 3.94 2.19 6.81
C PHE A 135 5.37 1.65 6.85
N GLN A 136 6.34 2.32 6.24
CA GLN A 136 7.77 2.02 6.45
C GLN A 136 8.19 2.25 7.91
N TRP A 137 7.66 3.29 8.55
CA TRP A 137 7.91 3.51 9.97
C TRP A 137 7.25 2.42 10.83
N LEU A 138 6.02 1.99 10.52
CA LEU A 138 5.37 0.86 11.21
C LEU A 138 6.13 -0.45 11.05
N GLU A 139 6.69 -0.72 9.88
CA GLU A 139 7.57 -1.88 9.65
C GLU A 139 8.76 -1.90 10.62
N ALA A 140 9.35 -0.74 10.93
CA ALA A 140 10.40 -0.64 11.93
C ALA A 140 9.91 -0.87 13.37
N GLN A 141 8.66 -0.54 13.69
CA GLN A 141 8.06 -0.79 15.01
C GLN A 141 7.61 -2.25 15.20
N PHE A 142 7.26 -2.90 14.09
CA PHE A 142 6.61 -4.20 14.04
C PHE A 142 7.26 -5.12 12.99
N PRO A 143 8.58 -5.39 13.08
CA PRO A 143 9.29 -6.16 12.06
C PRO A 143 8.76 -7.59 11.92
N GLU A 144 8.19 -8.17 12.97
CA GLU A 144 7.62 -9.52 12.91
C GLU A 144 6.30 -9.61 12.13
N ALA A 145 5.64 -8.48 11.87
CA ALA A 145 4.37 -8.43 11.15
C ALA A 145 4.56 -8.42 9.62
N ILE A 146 5.81 -8.34 9.15
CA ILE A 146 6.18 -8.31 7.73
C ILE A 146 6.23 -9.74 7.21
N THR A 147 5.29 -10.09 6.32
CA THR A 147 5.17 -11.45 5.77
C THR A 147 5.34 -11.51 4.25
N TRP A 148 5.44 -10.35 3.59
CA TRP A 148 5.50 -10.22 2.13
C TRP A 148 6.92 -10.10 1.57
N ASP A 149 7.93 -9.85 2.41
CA ASP A 149 9.35 -9.91 2.03
C ASP A 149 9.87 -11.36 2.20
N GLN A 150 9.52 -12.22 1.24
CA GLN A 150 10.26 -13.47 1.04
C GLN A 150 11.36 -13.17 0.01
N PRO A 151 12.65 -13.25 0.35
CA PRO A 151 13.68 -13.28 -0.68
C PRO A 151 13.43 -14.51 -1.56
N HIS A 152 13.36 -14.31 -2.87
CA HIS A 152 13.40 -15.39 -3.84
C HIS A 152 14.72 -16.15 -3.62
N GLU A 153 14.71 -17.24 -2.86
CA GLU A 153 15.83 -18.17 -2.80
C GLU A 153 15.98 -18.81 -4.19
N ASN A 154 16.90 -18.27 -4.97
CA ASN A 154 17.45 -18.92 -6.15
C ASN A 154 18.21 -20.18 -5.70
N HIS A 155 17.49 -21.29 -5.48
CA HIS A 155 18.08 -22.62 -5.42
C HIS A 155 18.45 -23.08 -6.84
N GLY A 156 19.50 -22.48 -7.39
CA GLY A 156 20.25 -22.96 -8.53
C GLY A 156 21.60 -23.52 -8.07
N THR A 157 21.59 -24.56 -7.23
CA THR A 157 22.83 -25.26 -6.85
C THR A 157 23.28 -26.16 -7.98
N ASN A 158 24.33 -25.70 -8.65
CA ASN A 158 25.24 -26.50 -9.45
C ASN A 158 25.81 -27.63 -8.57
N SER A 159 25.71 -28.89 -9.00
CA SER A 159 26.63 -29.94 -8.54
C SER A 159 26.90 -30.94 -9.66
N THR A 160 28.20 -31.06 -9.91
CA THR A 160 28.90 -31.75 -10.98
C THR A 160 29.24 -33.19 -10.55
N GLU A 161 29.27 -34.08 -11.54
CA GLU A 161 30.08 -35.32 -11.61
C GLU A 161 29.78 -36.53 -10.71
N GLY A 162 29.60 -37.67 -11.39
CA GLY A 162 29.61 -39.02 -10.84
C GLY A 162 29.57 -40.08 -11.95
N THR A 163 30.61 -40.13 -12.79
CA THR A 163 30.86 -41.27 -13.69
C THR A 163 31.52 -42.42 -12.94
N GLY A 164 30.95 -43.64 -13.04
CA GLY A 164 31.58 -44.88 -12.62
C GLY A 164 30.84 -46.10 -13.17
N HIS A 165 31.37 -46.68 -14.25
CA HIS A 165 30.95 -47.93 -14.89
C HIS A 165 31.60 -49.13 -14.18
N SER A 166 30.85 -50.23 -13.93
CA SER A 166 31.25 -51.63 -14.24
C SER A 166 30.24 -52.69 -13.74
N ASN A 167 29.54 -53.29 -14.72
CA ASN A 167 29.16 -54.70 -15.00
C ASN A 167 28.88 -55.79 -13.93
N GLU A 168 27.96 -56.68 -14.38
CA GLU A 168 27.62 -58.08 -13.98
C GLU A 168 26.68 -58.19 -12.75
N ASP A 169 25.47 -58.79 -12.82
CA ASP A 169 25.15 -60.15 -13.30
C ASP A 169 23.77 -60.33 -13.96
N ILE A 170 23.71 -61.42 -14.74
CA ILE A 170 22.63 -62.06 -15.54
C ILE A 170 21.70 -62.91 -14.63
N GLU A 171 20.37 -62.91 -14.83
CA GLU A 171 19.43 -64.02 -15.23
C GLU A 171 18.04 -63.61 -14.61
N GLU A 172 16.83 -63.84 -15.13
CA GLU A 172 16.25 -64.96 -15.87
C GLU A 172 14.83 -64.59 -16.43
N GLU A 173 14.44 -65.20 -17.56
CA GLU A 173 13.09 -65.51 -18.10
C GLU A 173 12.02 -64.38 -18.26
N LYS A 174 11.43 -64.11 -19.44
CA LYS A 174 10.82 -65.01 -20.44
C LYS A 174 10.54 -64.27 -21.76
#